data_AF-A0A7K4F204-F1
#
_entry.id   AF-A0A7K4F204-F1
#
_cell.length_a   1.000
_cell.length_b   1.000
_cell.length_c   1.000
_cell.angle_alpha   90.00
_cell.angle_beta   90.00
_cell.angle_gamma   90.00
#
_symmetry.space_group_name_H-M   'P 1'
#
loop_
_entity.id
_entity.type
_entity.pdbx_description
1 polymer ?
#
loop_
_entity_poly.entity_id
_entity_poly.type
_entity_poly.pdbx_seq_one_letter_code
_entity_poly.pdbx_strand_id
1 'polypeptide(L)'
;MVKENCGVVGIFSLSGTNVVPMVIDALRALQHRGQEAWGLAIPNKPPLKRLGLVSAASSEFKKITEEYASPAVIGHVRYSTMGRSSLENAQPLKVKDLCIAHNGTIANVQELSNLVGGCSFTPQNASDTLVAAQRLVTLISENGQMGKALSILKNEMVGSYCFTFISDDNSVYAARDPKGFRPMVLGHKEADDTYIVASESSAVSAVGAKLERNVNPGELIKLSKNGLETERFSDDP
;
A
#
# COMPACT_ATOMS: atom_id res chain seq x y z
N MET A 1 -22.47 8.11 5.85
CA MET A 1 -21.02 8.31 5.59
C MET A 1 -20.30 7.08 6.12
N VAL A 2 -19.90 6.16 5.23
CA VAL A 2 -19.23 4.91 5.64
C VAL A 2 -17.86 5.27 6.23
N LYS A 3 -17.72 5.10 7.54
CA LYS A 3 -16.66 5.67 8.39
C LYS A 3 -15.52 4.67 8.66
N GLU A 4 -15.21 3.80 7.70
CA GLU A 4 -14.47 2.57 7.98
C GLU A 4 -13.51 2.17 6.87
N ASN A 5 -12.42 2.92 6.64
CA ASN A 5 -11.39 2.48 5.69
C ASN A 5 -10.06 3.18 5.97
N CYS A 6 -8.97 2.42 6.07
CA CYS A 6 -7.61 2.94 6.00
C CYS A 6 -7.35 3.72 4.69
N GLY A 7 -6.23 4.43 4.63
CA GLY A 7 -5.74 5.07 3.42
C GLY A 7 -4.40 4.49 3.00
N VAL A 8 -4.25 4.18 1.71
CA VAL A 8 -2.99 3.76 1.09
C VAL A 8 -2.52 4.79 0.06
N VAL A 9 -1.21 4.95 -0.04
CA VAL A 9 -0.54 5.81 -1.02
C VAL A 9 0.68 5.07 -1.57
N GLY A 10 0.99 5.26 -2.86
CA GLY A 10 2.25 4.90 -3.50
C GLY A 10 2.68 6.02 -4.43
N ILE A 11 3.94 6.42 -4.37
CA ILE A 11 4.48 7.51 -5.19
C ILE A 11 5.81 7.07 -5.79
N PHE A 12 6.00 7.35 -7.08
CA PHE A 12 7.23 7.09 -7.81
C PHE A 12 7.59 8.27 -8.70
N SER A 13 8.83 8.76 -8.61
CA SER A 13 9.35 9.83 -9.47
C SER A 13 10.29 9.26 -10.54
N LEU A 14 9.96 9.50 -11.81
CA LEU A 14 10.82 9.17 -12.94
C LEU A 14 12.03 10.09 -13.05
N SER A 15 11.93 11.32 -12.54
CA SER A 15 13.05 12.26 -12.48
C SER A 15 14.03 11.95 -11.35
N GLY A 16 13.74 10.97 -10.48
CA GLY A 16 14.56 10.65 -9.32
C GLY A 16 14.35 11.61 -8.13
N THR A 17 13.31 12.45 -8.16
CA THR A 17 12.98 13.40 -7.09
C THR A 17 12.70 12.68 -5.76
N ASN A 18 13.14 13.24 -4.63
CA ASN A 18 12.75 12.71 -3.32
C ASN A 18 11.26 12.93 -3.07
N VAL A 19 10.48 11.84 -3.03
CA VAL A 19 9.01 11.87 -2.89
C VAL A 19 8.51 11.69 -1.45
N VAL A 20 9.40 11.58 -0.46
CA VAL A 20 8.99 11.44 0.95
C VAL A 20 8.16 12.63 1.47
N PRO A 21 8.49 13.90 1.15
CA PRO A 21 7.61 15.01 1.53
C PRO A 21 6.21 14.87 0.94
N MET A 22 6.12 14.44 -0.33
CA MET A 22 4.84 14.24 -1.02
C MET A 22 4.00 13.15 -0.37
N VAL A 23 4.61 12.04 0.07
CA VAL A 23 3.82 10.99 0.76
C VAL A 23 3.32 11.48 2.11
N ILE A 24 4.09 12.30 2.84
CA ILE A 24 3.63 12.89 4.11
C ILE A 24 2.42 13.78 3.86
N ASP A 25 2.46 14.64 2.85
CA ASP A 25 1.34 15.53 2.50
C ASP A 25 0.11 14.74 2.02
N ALA A 26 0.32 13.70 1.20
CA ALA A 26 -0.74 12.80 0.77
C ALA A 26 -1.39 12.06 1.96
N LEU A 27 -0.61 11.57 2.92
CA LEU A 27 -1.14 10.90 4.12
C LEU A 27 -1.89 11.88 5.02
N ARG A 28 -1.45 13.14 5.14
CA ARG A 28 -2.20 14.20 5.83
C ARG A 28 -3.55 14.46 5.16
N ALA A 29 -3.60 14.47 3.82
CA ALA A 29 -4.82 14.63 3.06
C ALA A 29 -5.77 13.41 3.15
N LEU A 30 -5.25 12.25 3.56
CA LEU A 30 -6.03 11.05 3.86
C LEU A 30 -6.27 10.84 5.36
N GLN A 31 -5.90 11.79 6.24
CA GLN A 31 -6.00 11.61 7.70
C GLN A 31 -7.43 11.28 8.18
N HIS A 32 -8.47 11.70 7.44
CA HIS A 32 -9.86 11.33 7.73
C HIS A 32 -10.15 9.83 7.61
N ARG A 33 -9.30 9.09 6.90
CA ARG A 33 -9.35 7.62 6.76
C ARG A 33 -8.69 6.87 7.90
N GLY A 34 -7.91 7.52 8.75
CA GLY A 34 -7.25 6.81 9.84
C GLY A 34 -6.48 7.75 10.73
N GLN A 35 -6.66 7.63 12.05
CA GLN A 35 -6.11 8.56 13.05
C GLN A 35 -5.29 7.85 14.13
N GLU A 36 -5.13 6.54 14.02
CA GLU A 36 -4.51 5.73 15.09
C GLU A 36 -3.03 5.47 14.87
N ALA A 37 -2.63 5.34 13.62
CA ALA A 37 -1.26 5.12 13.24
C ALA A 37 -1.06 5.52 11.79
N TRP A 38 0.18 5.82 11.46
CA TRP A 38 0.62 6.04 10.09
C TRP A 38 2.03 5.50 9.90
N GLY A 39 2.41 5.32 8.66
CA GLY A 39 3.74 4.86 8.33
C GLY A 39 4.07 5.04 6.87
N LEU A 40 5.35 4.88 6.56
CA LEU A 40 5.87 4.86 5.20
C LEU A 40 6.96 3.80 5.05
N ALA A 41 7.16 3.34 3.83
CA ALA A 41 8.24 2.42 3.47
C ALA A 41 8.89 2.87 2.18
N ILE A 42 10.22 2.78 2.18
CA ILE A 42 11.07 2.98 1.01
C ILE A 42 11.84 1.68 0.75
N PRO A 43 12.43 1.51 -0.45
CA PRO A 43 13.23 0.34 -0.78
C PRO A 43 14.41 0.18 0.18
N ASN A 44 14.79 -1.06 0.48
CA ASN A 44 15.99 -1.43 1.26
C ASN A 44 16.03 -0.89 2.71
N LYS A 45 14.92 -0.36 3.24
CA LYS A 45 14.85 0.15 4.62
C LYS A 45 13.68 -0.47 5.39
N PRO A 46 13.78 -0.67 6.72
CA PRO A 46 12.62 -0.99 7.53
C PRO A 46 11.54 0.10 7.44
N PRO A 47 10.24 -0.25 7.45
CA PRO A 47 9.17 0.74 7.47
C PRO A 47 9.25 1.67 8.69
N LEU A 48 9.03 2.96 8.47
CA LEU A 48 8.76 3.92 9.53
C LEU A 48 7.31 3.77 9.98
N LYS A 49 7.07 3.67 11.29
CA LYS A 49 5.72 3.61 11.87
C LYS A 49 5.60 4.56 13.05
N ARG A 50 4.44 5.19 13.20
CA ARG A 50 4.09 6.07 14.31
C ARG A 50 2.63 5.86 14.70
N LEU A 51 2.35 6.02 15.99
CA LEU A 51 0.97 6.08 16.49
C LEU A 51 0.43 7.51 16.40
N GLY A 52 -0.89 7.63 16.35
CA GLY A 52 -1.62 8.89 16.25
C GLY A 52 -1.64 9.50 14.85
N LEU A 53 -1.83 10.81 14.82
CA LEU A 53 -1.95 11.61 13.60
C LEU A 53 -0.60 11.82 12.91
N VAL A 54 -0.61 11.94 11.58
CA VAL A 54 0.57 12.30 10.78
C VAL A 54 1.10 13.66 11.23
N SER A 55 0.21 14.63 11.44
CA SER A 55 0.55 15.99 11.86
C SER A 55 1.20 16.08 13.25
N ALA A 56 0.95 15.10 14.12
CA ALA A 56 1.56 15.05 15.46
C ALA A 56 3.09 14.84 15.40
N ALA A 57 3.60 14.29 14.29
CA ALA A 57 5.02 14.07 14.05
C ALA A 57 5.69 15.20 13.24
N SER A 58 5.07 16.38 13.15
CA SER A 58 5.56 17.48 12.32
C SER A 58 6.99 17.93 12.62
N SER A 59 7.42 17.87 13.88
CA SER A 59 8.80 18.14 14.29
C SER A 59 9.82 17.13 13.74
N GLU A 60 9.38 15.92 13.37
CA GLU A 60 10.22 14.86 12.81
C GLU A 60 10.33 14.91 11.29
N PHE A 61 9.47 15.67 10.58
CA PHE A 61 9.35 15.59 9.12
C PHE A 61 10.65 15.89 8.37
N LYS A 62 11.44 16.86 8.85
CA LYS A 62 12.76 17.15 8.26
C LYS A 62 13.68 15.93 8.34
N LYS A 63 13.79 15.35 9.53
CA LYS A 63 14.62 14.16 9.79
C LYS A 63 14.14 12.96 8.96
N ILE A 64 12.82 12.74 8.89
CA ILE A 64 12.23 11.65 8.10
C ILE A 64 12.54 11.84 6.61
N THR A 65 12.39 13.07 6.10
CA THR A 65 12.67 13.40 4.68
C THR A 65 14.12 13.14 4.31
N GLU A 66 15.06 13.45 5.20
CA GLU A 66 16.49 13.22 5.01
C GLU A 66 16.84 11.74 5.12
N GLU A 67 16.38 11.05 6.17
CA GLU A 67 16.73 9.65 6.43
C GLU A 67 16.06 8.67 5.47
N TYR A 68 14.87 9.00 4.96
CA TYR A 68 14.10 8.14 4.05
C TYR A 68 14.11 8.67 2.61
N ALA A 69 15.02 9.59 2.25
CA ALA A 69 15.07 10.16 0.91
C ALA A 69 15.07 9.07 -0.18
N SER A 70 14.06 9.09 -1.05
CA SER A 70 13.85 8.05 -2.05
C SER A 70 12.98 8.56 -3.20
N PRO A 71 13.21 8.10 -4.45
CA PRO A 71 12.30 8.37 -5.57
C PRO A 71 11.05 7.49 -5.56
N ALA A 72 10.98 6.51 -4.65
CA ALA A 72 9.87 5.57 -4.53
C ALA A 72 9.48 5.41 -3.06
N VAL A 73 8.18 5.51 -2.76
CA VAL A 73 7.67 5.38 -1.39
C VAL A 73 6.22 4.88 -1.39
N ILE A 74 5.85 4.07 -0.42
CA ILE A 74 4.44 3.80 -0.08
C ILE A 74 4.13 4.33 1.32
N GLY A 75 2.87 4.68 1.55
CA GLY A 75 2.39 5.22 2.82
C GLY A 75 1.05 4.64 3.22
N HIS A 76 0.75 4.68 4.51
CA HIS A 76 -0.51 4.21 5.07
C HIS A 76 -0.99 5.05 6.25
N VAL A 77 -2.30 5.27 6.36
CA VAL A 77 -2.99 5.73 7.57
C VAL A 77 -3.99 4.68 8.04
N ARG A 78 -3.94 4.33 9.32
CA ARG A 78 -4.70 3.24 9.94
C ARG A 78 -5.91 3.76 10.72
N TYR A 79 -7.02 3.07 10.54
CA TYR A 79 -8.19 3.11 11.40
C TYR A 79 -8.41 1.73 12.02
N SER A 80 -8.74 1.62 13.31
CA SER A 80 -9.17 0.35 13.91
C SER A 80 -10.66 0.42 14.18
N THR A 81 -11.38 -0.59 13.69
CA THR A 81 -12.77 -0.83 14.09
C THR A 81 -12.82 -1.63 15.40
N MET A 82 -11.83 -2.49 15.66
CA MET A 82 -11.71 -3.32 16.87
C MET A 82 -10.25 -3.65 17.18
N GLY A 83 -9.81 -3.41 18.42
CA GLY A 83 -8.47 -3.72 18.91
C GLY A 83 -7.65 -2.49 19.30
N ARG A 84 -6.73 -2.65 20.26
CA ARG A 84 -5.83 -1.57 20.70
C ARG A 84 -4.93 -1.14 19.54
N SER A 85 -4.71 0.17 19.43
CA SER A 85 -3.67 0.72 18.56
C SER A 85 -2.29 0.22 19.02
N SER A 86 -1.72 -0.72 18.29
CA SER A 86 -0.34 -1.19 18.48
C SER A 86 0.49 -0.83 17.25
N LEU A 87 1.77 -0.52 17.49
CA LEU A 87 2.72 -0.24 16.41
C LEU A 87 2.92 -1.46 15.49
N GLU A 88 2.74 -2.67 16.03
CA GLU A 88 2.82 -3.94 15.29
C GLU A 88 1.78 -4.01 14.17
N ASN A 89 0.57 -3.49 14.43
CA ASN A 89 -0.53 -3.45 13.47
C ASN A 89 -0.46 -2.25 12.51
N ALA A 90 0.45 -1.29 12.75
CA ALA A 90 0.65 -0.17 11.85
C ALA A 90 1.35 -0.65 10.56
N GLN A 91 0.96 -0.09 9.43
CA GLN A 91 1.49 -0.43 8.10
C GLN A 91 2.29 0.76 7.54
N PRO A 92 3.19 0.55 6.56
CA PRO A 92 3.45 -0.69 5.81
C PRO A 92 4.05 -1.85 6.61
N LEU A 93 3.79 -3.10 6.22
CA LEU A 93 4.46 -4.30 6.73
C LEU A 93 5.56 -4.74 5.76
N LYS A 94 6.70 -5.24 6.27
CA LYS A 94 7.78 -5.81 5.45
C LYS A 94 7.78 -7.32 5.53
N VAL A 95 7.77 -8.00 4.38
CA VAL A 95 7.90 -9.46 4.24
C VAL A 95 8.96 -9.72 3.18
N LYS A 96 10.12 -10.27 3.61
CA LYS A 96 11.33 -10.40 2.79
C LYS A 96 11.72 -9.06 2.14
N ASP A 97 11.70 -8.99 0.82
CA ASP A 97 12.09 -7.91 -0.08
C ASP A 97 10.91 -7.00 -0.51
N LEU A 98 9.72 -7.23 0.06
CA LEU A 98 8.50 -6.50 -0.26
C LEU A 98 7.92 -5.81 0.96
N CYS A 99 7.60 -4.52 0.85
CA CYS A 99 6.72 -3.84 1.80
C CYS A 99 5.32 -3.71 1.22
N ILE A 100 4.30 -3.87 2.06
CA ILE A 100 2.88 -3.83 1.68
C ILE A 100 2.12 -2.83 2.56
N ALA A 101 1.18 -2.11 1.97
CA ALA A 101 0.10 -1.45 2.67
C ALA A 101 -1.26 -1.86 2.07
N HIS A 102 -2.27 -1.93 2.91
CA HIS A 102 -3.57 -2.51 2.60
C HIS A 102 -4.69 -1.63 3.13
N ASN A 103 -5.60 -1.24 2.23
CA ASN A 103 -6.90 -0.71 2.57
C ASN A 103 -7.96 -1.72 2.15
N GLY A 104 -8.56 -2.40 3.13
CA GLY A 104 -9.51 -3.47 2.84
C GLY A 104 -9.72 -4.38 4.04
N THR A 105 -10.33 -5.53 3.78
CA THR A 105 -10.54 -6.59 4.76
C THR A 105 -10.57 -7.92 4.04
N ILE A 106 -9.74 -8.85 4.46
CA ILE A 106 -9.80 -10.25 4.04
C ILE A 106 -10.59 -10.98 5.11
N ALA A 107 -11.72 -11.59 4.73
CA ALA A 107 -12.65 -12.24 5.65
C ALA A 107 -12.20 -13.65 6.02
N ASN A 108 -11.48 -14.34 5.12
CA ASN A 108 -11.06 -15.73 5.27
C ASN A 108 -9.57 -15.86 5.69
N VAL A 109 -9.11 -14.99 6.62
CA VAL A 109 -7.71 -14.96 7.08
C VAL A 109 -7.29 -16.31 7.66
N GLN A 110 -8.20 -16.98 8.37
CA GLN A 110 -7.95 -18.27 8.98
C GLN A 110 -7.64 -19.34 7.92
N GLU A 111 -8.45 -19.42 6.85
CA GLU A 111 -8.20 -20.33 5.74
C GLU A 111 -6.90 -19.96 5.00
N LEU A 112 -6.70 -18.66 4.71
CA LEU A 112 -5.51 -18.18 4.01
C LEU A 112 -4.22 -18.47 4.78
N SER A 113 -4.26 -18.40 6.12
CA SER A 113 -3.10 -18.67 6.97
C SER A 113 -2.59 -20.11 6.88
N ASN A 114 -3.48 -21.07 6.61
CA ASN A 114 -3.12 -22.47 6.42
C ASN A 114 -2.29 -22.70 5.13
N LEU A 115 -2.34 -21.75 4.18
CA LEU A 115 -1.55 -21.79 2.93
C LEU A 115 -0.15 -21.18 3.08
N VAL A 116 0.13 -20.57 4.23
CA VAL A 116 1.39 -19.89 4.54
C VAL A 116 2.17 -20.62 5.63
N GLY A 117 1.47 -21.22 6.60
CA GLY A 117 2.07 -21.94 7.73
C GLY A 117 1.49 -23.34 7.89
N GLY A 118 2.38 -24.35 7.91
CA GLY A 118 2.08 -25.63 8.57
C GLY A 118 1.85 -25.45 10.08
N CYS A 119 1.57 -26.55 10.80
CA CYS A 119 1.02 -26.68 12.16
C CYS A 119 1.52 -25.77 13.33
N SER A 120 2.39 -24.79 13.11
CA SER A 120 2.96 -23.87 14.11
C SER A 120 2.50 -22.41 14.00
N PHE A 121 1.66 -22.04 13.03
CA PHE A 121 1.12 -20.67 12.95
C PHE A 121 -0.11 -20.53 13.85
N THR A 122 -0.04 -19.69 14.89
CA THR A 122 -1.19 -19.34 15.73
C THR A 122 -1.98 -18.21 15.07
N PRO A 123 -3.12 -18.48 14.42
CA PRO A 123 -3.82 -17.52 13.56
C PRO A 123 -4.53 -16.41 14.33
N GLN A 124 -4.74 -16.61 15.64
CA GLN A 124 -5.65 -15.82 16.48
C GLN A 124 -5.28 -14.32 16.58
N ASN A 125 -4.05 -13.92 16.20
CA ASN A 125 -3.59 -12.53 16.23
C ASN A 125 -2.97 -12.05 14.90
N ALA A 126 -3.07 -12.82 13.81
CA ALA A 126 -2.42 -12.47 12.56
C ALA A 126 -3.17 -11.37 11.80
N SER A 127 -2.47 -10.30 11.43
CA SER A 127 -3.02 -9.29 10.51
C SER A 127 -3.33 -9.92 9.15
N ASP A 128 -4.52 -9.67 8.63
CA ASP A 128 -4.93 -10.05 7.27
C ASP A 128 -3.89 -9.67 6.20
N THR A 129 -3.33 -8.48 6.37
CA THR A 129 -2.30 -7.89 5.51
C THR A 129 -1.01 -8.70 5.57
N LEU A 130 -0.62 -9.17 6.75
CA LEU A 130 0.58 -10.00 6.91
C LEU A 130 0.41 -11.34 6.21
N VAL A 131 -0.73 -12.01 6.42
CA VAL A 131 -1.01 -13.32 5.82
C VAL A 131 -1.06 -13.21 4.30
N ALA A 132 -1.76 -12.19 3.76
CA ALA A 132 -1.79 -11.93 2.32
C ALA A 132 -0.40 -11.66 1.74
N ALA A 133 0.42 -10.87 2.44
CA ALA A 133 1.77 -10.56 1.98
C ALA A 133 2.69 -11.79 1.98
N GLN A 134 2.63 -12.62 3.02
CA GLN A 134 3.40 -13.86 3.08
C GLN A 134 2.99 -14.84 1.98
N ARG A 135 1.68 -14.98 1.73
CA ARG A 135 1.18 -15.80 0.63
C ARG A 135 1.63 -15.24 -0.72
N LEU A 136 1.52 -13.93 -0.93
CA LEU A 136 1.96 -13.26 -2.15
C LEU A 136 3.45 -13.49 -2.42
N VAL A 137 4.31 -13.29 -1.43
CA VAL A 137 5.76 -13.50 -1.56
C VAL A 137 6.10 -14.96 -1.89
N THR A 138 5.35 -15.91 -1.33
CA THR A 138 5.47 -17.34 -1.67
C THR A 138 5.12 -17.58 -3.15
N LEU A 139 3.98 -17.06 -3.60
CA LEU A 139 3.52 -17.19 -4.99
C LEU A 139 4.47 -16.50 -5.99
N ILE A 140 5.05 -15.34 -5.64
CA ILE A 140 6.07 -14.68 -6.46
C ILE A 140 7.31 -15.56 -6.59
N SER A 141 7.74 -16.20 -5.50
CA SER A 141 8.91 -17.10 -5.51
C SER A 141 8.68 -18.33 -6.40
N GLU A 142 7.44 -18.81 -6.50
CA GLU A 142 7.05 -19.97 -7.33
C GLU A 142 6.80 -19.61 -8.80
N ASN A 143 6.31 -18.40 -9.08
CA ASN A 143 5.78 -18.02 -10.40
C ASN A 143 6.55 -16.89 -11.11
N GLY A 144 7.45 -16.20 -10.41
CA GLY A 144 8.38 -15.19 -10.93
C GLY A 144 7.80 -13.80 -11.23
N GLN A 145 6.47 -13.61 -11.21
CA GLN A 145 5.84 -12.33 -11.59
C GLN A 145 4.72 -11.93 -10.63
N MET A 146 4.68 -10.63 -10.28
CA MET A 146 3.68 -10.04 -9.38
C MET A 146 2.23 -10.22 -9.89
N GLY A 147 1.97 -9.94 -11.17
CA GLY A 147 0.64 -10.07 -11.78
C GLY A 147 0.10 -11.50 -11.70
N LYS A 148 0.91 -12.49 -12.09
CA LYS A 148 0.56 -13.92 -11.97
C LYS A 148 0.33 -14.34 -10.52
N ALA A 149 1.19 -13.90 -9.59
CA ALA A 149 1.02 -14.19 -8.17
C ALA A 149 -0.28 -13.59 -7.60
N LEU A 150 -0.62 -12.35 -7.97
CA LEU A 150 -1.89 -11.72 -7.59
C LEU A 150 -3.10 -12.42 -8.23
N SER A 151 -2.98 -12.89 -9.47
CA SER A 151 -4.04 -13.64 -10.16
C SER A 151 -4.39 -14.95 -9.44
N ILE A 152 -3.40 -15.61 -8.82
CA ILE A 152 -3.63 -16.77 -7.96
C ILE A 152 -4.19 -16.34 -6.61
N LEU A 153 -3.53 -15.38 -5.94
CA LEU A 153 -3.90 -14.93 -4.60
C LEU A 153 -5.34 -14.42 -4.54
N LYS A 154 -5.84 -13.75 -5.60
CA LYS A 154 -7.22 -13.25 -5.63
C LYS A 154 -8.27 -14.36 -5.46
N ASN A 155 -7.99 -15.58 -5.91
CA ASN A 155 -8.89 -16.72 -5.80
C ASN A 155 -8.84 -17.35 -4.40
N GLU A 156 -7.77 -17.09 -3.65
CA GLU A 156 -7.57 -17.56 -2.27
C GLU A 156 -8.13 -16.57 -1.24
N MET A 157 -8.36 -15.32 -1.62
CA MET A 157 -8.88 -14.27 -0.74
C MET A 157 -10.38 -14.02 -0.93
N VAL A 158 -11.11 -13.97 0.17
CA VAL A 158 -12.51 -13.53 0.22
C VAL A 158 -12.54 -12.19 0.92
N GLY A 159 -12.97 -11.12 0.24
CA GLY A 159 -13.04 -9.80 0.85
C GLY A 159 -12.87 -8.66 -0.14
N SER A 160 -12.30 -7.56 0.35
CA SER A 160 -12.06 -6.34 -0.43
C SER A 160 -10.65 -5.80 -0.18
N TYR A 161 -10.10 -5.19 -1.23
CA TYR A 161 -8.69 -5.01 -1.54
C TYR A 161 -8.21 -3.74 -2.22
N CYS A 162 -7.42 -2.92 -1.55
CA CYS A 162 -6.54 -1.97 -2.22
C CYS A 162 -5.14 -2.13 -1.64
N PHE A 163 -4.22 -2.70 -2.40
CA PHE A 163 -2.83 -2.84 -1.98
C PHE A 163 -1.95 -1.79 -2.64
N THR A 164 -0.98 -1.28 -1.90
CA THR A 164 0.24 -0.71 -2.46
C THR A 164 1.43 -1.50 -1.98
N PHE A 165 2.40 -1.71 -2.87
CA PHE A 165 3.62 -2.44 -2.57
C PHE A 165 4.83 -1.61 -2.99
N ILE A 166 5.96 -1.86 -2.32
CA ILE A 166 7.25 -1.39 -2.77
C ILE A 166 8.28 -2.51 -2.60
N SER A 167 9.01 -2.80 -3.67
CA SER A 167 10.10 -3.77 -3.67
C SER A 167 11.45 -3.09 -3.49
N ASP A 168 12.43 -3.87 -3.06
CA ASP A 168 13.81 -3.40 -2.84
C ASP A 168 14.52 -2.96 -4.16
N ASP A 169 13.94 -3.21 -5.34
CA ASP A 169 14.38 -2.71 -6.66
C ASP A 169 13.80 -1.33 -7.05
N ASN A 170 13.16 -0.64 -6.10
CA ASN A 170 12.45 0.64 -6.25
C ASN A 170 11.12 0.59 -7.01
N SER A 171 10.62 -0.57 -7.44
CA SER A 171 9.30 -0.63 -8.09
C SER A 171 8.18 -0.44 -7.08
N VAL A 172 7.23 0.46 -7.40
CA VAL A 172 5.98 0.62 -6.65
C VAL A 172 4.86 -0.07 -7.42
N TYR A 173 4.07 -0.87 -6.72
CA TYR A 173 2.91 -1.54 -7.30
C TYR A 173 1.64 -1.10 -6.61
N ALA A 174 0.52 -1.12 -7.34
CA ALA A 174 -0.80 -0.93 -6.75
C ALA A 174 -1.82 -1.87 -7.38
N ALA A 175 -2.61 -2.54 -6.56
CA ALA A 175 -3.59 -3.51 -7.00
C ALA A 175 -4.96 -3.21 -6.37
N ARG A 176 -6.01 -3.22 -7.19
CA ARG A 176 -7.40 -3.04 -6.75
C ARG A 176 -8.18 -4.34 -6.93
N ASP A 177 -8.98 -4.73 -5.93
CA ASP A 177 -9.76 -5.97 -6.00
C ASP A 177 -10.64 -6.06 -7.25
N PRO A 178 -10.93 -7.28 -7.75
CA PRO A 178 -11.72 -7.49 -8.96
C PRO A 178 -13.11 -6.86 -8.93
N LYS A 179 -13.70 -6.68 -7.75
CA LYS A 179 -15.04 -6.09 -7.58
C LYS A 179 -15.01 -4.58 -7.36
N GLY A 180 -13.81 -3.99 -7.24
CA GLY A 180 -13.62 -2.56 -7.06
C GLY A 180 -14.22 -1.99 -5.78
N PHE A 181 -14.35 -2.78 -4.72
CA PHE A 181 -15.06 -2.36 -3.49
C PHE A 181 -14.37 -1.18 -2.79
N ARG A 182 -13.04 -1.17 -2.76
CA ARG A 182 -12.27 -0.08 -2.15
C ARG A 182 -11.82 0.91 -3.24
N PRO A 183 -11.80 2.23 -2.95
CA PRO A 183 -11.41 3.22 -3.93
C PRO A 183 -9.88 3.25 -4.10
N MET A 184 -9.44 3.52 -5.33
CA MET A 184 -8.05 3.79 -5.68
C MET A 184 -8.01 4.61 -6.97
N VAL A 185 -7.19 5.66 -6.98
CA VAL A 185 -7.02 6.58 -8.09
C VAL A 185 -5.56 6.68 -8.48
N LEU A 186 -5.31 7.04 -9.74
CA LEU A 186 -4.00 7.35 -10.31
C LEU A 186 -3.95 8.84 -10.67
N GLY A 187 -2.84 9.49 -10.34
CA GLY A 187 -2.52 10.84 -10.76
C GLY A 187 -1.06 10.99 -11.18
N HIS A 188 -0.78 12.09 -11.87
CA HIS A 188 0.54 12.41 -12.39
C HIS A 188 0.86 13.89 -12.17
N LYS A 189 2.08 14.16 -11.72
CA LYS A 189 2.63 15.49 -11.51
C LYS A 189 3.67 15.75 -12.59
N GLU A 190 3.24 16.44 -13.64
CA GLU A 190 4.07 16.72 -14.82
C GLU A 190 5.36 17.48 -14.47
N ALA A 191 5.33 18.37 -13.47
CA ALA A 191 6.45 19.25 -13.13
C ALA A 191 7.74 18.52 -12.70
N ASP A 192 7.64 17.31 -12.14
CA ASP A 192 8.78 16.48 -11.74
C ASP A 192 8.62 15.01 -12.15
N ASP A 193 7.76 14.76 -13.13
CA ASP A 193 7.45 13.44 -13.69
C ASP A 193 7.20 12.37 -12.61
N THR A 194 6.26 12.68 -11.72
CA THR A 194 5.96 11.86 -10.54
C THR A 194 4.55 11.29 -10.64
N TYR A 195 4.43 9.96 -10.55
CA TYR A 195 3.15 9.27 -10.46
C TYR A 195 2.75 9.05 -8.99
N ILE A 196 1.46 9.19 -8.72
CA ILE A 196 0.85 8.91 -7.42
C ILE A 196 -0.37 8.00 -7.59
N VAL A 197 -0.41 6.93 -6.83
CA VAL A 197 -1.59 6.10 -6.61
C VAL A 197 -2.06 6.27 -5.17
N ALA A 198 -3.36 6.50 -4.97
CA ALA A 198 -3.89 6.77 -3.64
C ALA A 198 -5.33 6.30 -3.48
N SER A 199 -5.80 6.14 -2.23
CA SER A 199 -7.19 5.78 -1.96
C SER A 199 -8.21 6.84 -2.39
N GLU A 200 -7.85 8.12 -2.41
CA GLU A 200 -8.74 9.22 -2.83
C GLU A 200 -7.98 10.30 -3.60
N SER A 201 -8.71 11.06 -4.43
CA SER A 201 -8.17 12.18 -5.20
C SER A 201 -7.68 13.34 -4.34
N SER A 202 -8.11 13.46 -3.07
CA SER A 202 -7.60 14.48 -2.14
C SER A 202 -6.09 14.38 -1.95
N ALA A 203 -5.53 13.17 -1.91
CA ALA A 203 -4.10 12.91 -1.84
C ALA A 203 -3.36 13.39 -3.10
N VAL A 204 -3.97 13.17 -4.27
CA VAL A 204 -3.43 13.60 -5.57
C VAL A 204 -3.36 15.13 -5.63
N SER A 205 -4.45 15.80 -5.25
CA SER A 205 -4.49 17.27 -5.20
C SER A 205 -3.52 17.85 -4.17
N ALA A 206 -3.34 17.20 -3.02
CA ALA A 206 -2.47 17.68 -1.95
C ALA A 206 -0.99 17.75 -2.35
N VAL A 207 -0.55 16.88 -3.27
CA VAL A 207 0.83 16.90 -3.80
C VAL A 207 0.96 17.73 -5.08
N GLY A 208 -0.10 18.41 -5.51
CA GLY A 208 -0.12 19.21 -6.74
C GLY A 208 -0.09 18.37 -8.03
N ALA A 209 -0.49 17.10 -7.95
CA ALA A 209 -0.64 16.24 -9.12
C ALA A 209 -2.02 16.42 -9.75
N LYS A 210 -2.14 16.10 -11.05
CA LYS A 210 -3.41 16.03 -11.76
C LYS A 210 -3.98 14.62 -11.63
N LEU A 211 -5.27 14.53 -11.30
CA LEU A 211 -5.98 13.25 -11.34
C LEU A 211 -6.10 12.77 -12.79
N GLU A 212 -5.64 11.55 -13.07
CA GLU A 212 -5.78 10.95 -14.38
C GLU A 212 -7.06 10.13 -14.48
N ARG A 213 -7.22 9.15 -13.60
CA ARG A 213 -8.36 8.22 -13.61
C ARG A 213 -8.48 7.42 -12.32
N ASN A 214 -9.57 6.68 -12.20
CA ASN A 214 -9.67 5.58 -11.26
C ASN A 214 -8.77 4.41 -11.70
N VAL A 215 -8.22 3.67 -10.74
CA VAL A 215 -7.64 2.35 -10.99
C VAL A 215 -8.80 1.37 -11.22
N ASN A 216 -8.76 0.62 -12.31
CA ASN A 216 -9.84 -0.29 -12.69
C ASN A 216 -9.89 -1.50 -11.73
N PRO A 217 -11.08 -2.08 -11.48
CA PRO A 217 -11.18 -3.33 -10.74
C PRO A 217 -10.35 -4.44 -11.39
N GLY A 218 -9.53 -5.18 -10.62
CA GLY A 218 -8.66 -6.23 -11.16
C GLY A 218 -7.40 -5.73 -11.87
N GLU A 219 -7.11 -4.42 -11.81
CA GLU A 219 -5.90 -3.82 -12.37
C GLU A 219 -4.73 -3.87 -11.38
N LEU A 220 -3.56 -4.22 -11.92
CA LEU A 220 -2.24 -4.04 -11.31
C LEU A 220 -1.53 -2.90 -12.04
N ILE A 221 -1.14 -1.87 -11.30
CA ILE A 221 -0.23 -0.82 -11.75
C ILE A 221 1.17 -1.16 -11.25
N LYS A 222 2.17 -0.96 -12.10
CA LYS A 222 3.58 -0.93 -11.74
C LYS A 222 4.17 0.42 -12.16
N LEU A 223 4.81 1.09 -11.21
CA LEU A 223 5.59 2.30 -11.41
C LEU A 223 7.05 1.95 -11.16
N SER A 224 7.89 2.18 -12.17
CA SER A 224 9.33 1.94 -12.08
C SER A 224 10.08 2.94 -12.94
N LYS A 225 11.41 2.81 -13.02
CA LYS A 225 12.24 3.61 -13.94
C LYS A 225 11.83 3.51 -15.42
N ASN A 226 11.06 2.49 -15.79
CA ASN A 226 10.55 2.30 -17.14
C ASN A 226 9.23 3.07 -17.41
N GLY A 227 8.70 3.76 -16.40
CA GLY A 227 7.40 4.44 -16.49
C GLY A 227 6.27 3.70 -15.80
N LEU A 228 5.06 4.07 -16.19
CA LEU A 228 3.80 3.45 -15.79
C LEU A 228 3.53 2.23 -16.69
N GLU A 229 3.42 1.06 -16.07
CA GLU A 229 2.98 -0.19 -16.71
C GLU A 229 1.67 -0.65 -16.03
N THR A 230 0.75 -1.22 -16.81
CA THR A 230 -0.54 -1.72 -16.29
C THR A 230 -0.81 -3.13 -16.79
N GLU A 231 -1.28 -4.02 -15.91
CA GLU A 231 -1.67 -5.40 -16.21
C GLU A 231 -3.03 -5.70 -15.58
N ARG A 232 -3.80 -6.60 -16.19
CA ARG A 232 -5.03 -7.15 -15.59
C ARG A 232 -4.69 -8.49 -14.94
N PHE A 233 -4.84 -8.58 -13.61
CA PHE A 233 -4.71 -9.88 -12.91
C PHE A 233 -6.06 -10.59 -12.77
N SER A 234 -7.16 -9.90 -13.13
CA SER A 234 -8.52 -10.41 -13.14
C SER A 234 -9.35 -9.76 -14.23
N ASP A 235 -10.10 -10.58 -14.97
CA ASP A 235 -11.14 -10.12 -15.91
C ASP A 235 -12.56 -10.38 -15.41
N ASP A 236 -12.69 -10.93 -14.19
CA ASP A 236 -13.98 -11.11 -13.54
C ASP A 236 -14.72 -9.75 -13.47
N PRO A 237 -15.99 -9.69 -13.91
CA PRO A 237 -16.79 -8.47 -13.94
C PRO A 237 -17.16 -7.93 -12.55
#